data_AF-A0A3M7AII8-F1
#
_entry.id   AF-A0A3M7AII8-F1
#
_cell.length_a   1.000
_cell.length_b   1.000
_cell.length_c   1.000
_cell.angle_alpha   90.00
_cell.angle_beta   90.00
_cell.angle_gamma   90.00
#
_symmetry.space_group_name_H-M   'P 1'
#
loop_
_entity.id
_entity.type
_entity.pdbx_description
1 polymer ?
#
loop_
_entity_poly.entity_id
_entity_poly.type
_entity_poly.pdbx_seq_one_letter_code
_entity_poly.pdbx_strand_id
1 'polypeptide(L)'
;MDGIERIEGSLVANNASQLTGLSSGTLETITDSFTLNQNTILSTLNFARLRDVSQIEWNALPQLQGLSFTTGVQMVEGLSIQNTQLGSLDGINLQTADTVYIANNNYLNDITMQLGNVSDSMVLEANGKNVSAIFPNMKWGNELTFRNCSQVSLPSLATTNGSLGFYANFFEMLSAPNLTNVGGDLSFISNEDMTNFSMPQLTKVGGGLNVANNTGLRSIAFPALETVVGALDFYGNFTNVSLPELSDVRGAFNLQSSRDISEACDKFESEAGNSGVIKGEYTCKGADPNPQGTGTLPDGTSDGGSGSSGSSSSSGSSSSQSSDSGASTVYISGATGVMGVVAAIFGLL
;
A
#
# COMPACT_ATOMS: atom_id res chain seq x y z
N MET A 1 16.73 -30.51 -13.07
CA MET A 1 17.94 -29.84 -13.59
C MET A 1 19.10 -30.12 -12.64
N ASP A 2 19.31 -31.39 -12.30
CA ASP A 2 20.36 -31.76 -11.35
C ASP A 2 21.73 -31.74 -12.02
N GLY A 3 22.76 -31.39 -11.24
CA GLY A 3 24.14 -31.25 -11.71
C GLY A 3 24.53 -29.83 -12.14
N ILE A 4 23.56 -28.92 -12.30
CA ILE A 4 23.84 -27.49 -12.50
C ILE A 4 23.86 -26.83 -11.13
N GLU A 5 24.95 -26.17 -10.77
CA GLU A 5 25.10 -25.44 -9.50
C GLU A 5 24.89 -23.92 -9.66
N ARG A 6 25.19 -23.38 -10.84
CA ARG A 6 25.12 -21.95 -11.13
C ARG A 6 24.64 -21.69 -12.56
N ILE A 7 23.80 -20.67 -12.73
CA ILE A 7 23.42 -20.10 -14.02
C ILE A 7 23.97 -18.67 -14.07
N GLU A 8 24.93 -18.43 -14.99
CA GLU A 8 25.47 -17.10 -15.28
C GLU A 8 24.56 -16.38 -16.30
N GLY A 9 23.41 -15.95 -15.82
CA GLY A 9 22.34 -15.34 -16.61
C GLY A 9 20.98 -15.71 -16.03
N SER A 10 19.96 -15.71 -16.89
CA SER A 10 18.59 -15.98 -16.50
C SER A 10 18.17 -17.44 -16.70
N LEU A 11 17.32 -17.93 -15.80
CA LEU A 11 16.49 -19.11 -16.01
C LEU A 11 15.10 -18.65 -16.44
N VAL A 12 14.75 -18.91 -17.70
CA VAL A 12 13.49 -18.41 -18.30
C VAL A 12 12.64 -19.57 -18.80
N ALA A 13 11.38 -19.61 -18.41
CA ALA A 13 10.36 -20.44 -19.03
C ALA A 13 9.10 -19.61 -19.30
N ASN A 14 8.83 -19.36 -20.58
CA ASN A 14 7.71 -18.56 -21.04
C ASN A 14 6.81 -19.40 -21.93
N ASN A 15 5.51 -19.41 -21.65
CA ASN A 15 4.50 -20.14 -22.43
C ASN A 15 4.88 -21.63 -22.64
N ALA A 16 5.51 -22.23 -21.63
CA ALA A 16 5.87 -23.63 -21.64
C ALA A 16 4.63 -24.47 -21.25
N SER A 17 3.71 -24.62 -22.21
CA SER A 17 2.37 -25.19 -22.00
C SER A 17 2.34 -26.65 -21.52
N GLN A 18 3.47 -27.35 -21.59
CA GLN A 18 3.63 -28.73 -21.10
C GLN A 18 4.45 -28.83 -19.81
N LEU A 19 4.96 -27.70 -19.29
CA LEU A 19 5.81 -27.68 -18.12
C LEU A 19 4.96 -27.81 -16.85
N THR A 20 5.03 -28.96 -16.19
CA THR A 20 4.27 -29.25 -14.96
C THR A 20 5.07 -28.97 -13.69
N GLY A 21 6.40 -28.99 -13.76
CA GLY A 21 7.26 -28.69 -12.62
C GLY A 21 8.68 -28.33 -13.05
N LEU A 22 9.38 -27.60 -12.20
CA LEU A 22 10.82 -27.37 -12.31
C LEU A 22 11.50 -27.75 -11.00
N SER A 23 12.62 -28.46 -11.10
CA SER A 23 13.37 -28.84 -9.93
C SER A 23 14.88 -28.87 -10.13
N SER A 24 15.62 -28.65 -9.05
CA SER A 24 17.06 -28.95 -8.96
C SER A 24 17.46 -29.18 -7.51
N GLY A 25 18.19 -30.28 -7.26
CA GLY A 25 18.84 -30.55 -5.98
C GLY A 25 20.18 -29.85 -5.81
N THR A 26 20.72 -29.24 -6.87
CA THR A 26 22.10 -28.71 -6.91
C THR A 26 22.18 -27.22 -7.19
N LEU A 27 21.19 -26.63 -7.86
CA LEU A 27 21.26 -25.22 -8.27
C LEU A 27 21.25 -24.30 -7.05
N GLU A 28 22.28 -23.47 -6.93
CA GLU A 28 22.48 -22.55 -5.80
C GLU A 28 22.28 -21.10 -6.19
N THR A 29 22.68 -20.73 -7.43
CA THR A 29 22.68 -19.34 -7.88
C THR A 29 22.13 -19.16 -9.29
N ILE A 30 21.32 -18.12 -9.48
CA ILE A 30 20.94 -17.54 -10.78
C ILE A 30 21.36 -16.07 -10.73
N THR A 31 22.31 -15.67 -11.56
CA THR A 31 22.93 -14.33 -11.41
C THR A 31 22.08 -13.19 -11.94
N ASP A 32 21.11 -13.47 -12.80
CA ASP A 32 20.22 -12.48 -13.41
C ASP A 32 18.78 -12.75 -12.96
N SER A 33 17.90 -13.28 -13.83
CA SER A 33 16.48 -13.47 -13.49
C SER A 33 16.03 -14.94 -13.46
N PHE A 34 15.13 -15.27 -12.53
CA PHE A 34 14.31 -16.48 -12.58
C PHE A 34 12.89 -16.10 -13.04
N THR A 35 12.69 -16.12 -14.36
CA THR A 35 11.46 -15.67 -15.00
C THR A 35 10.56 -16.85 -15.39
N LEU A 36 9.33 -16.85 -14.89
CA LEU A 36 8.29 -17.82 -15.21
C LEU A 36 7.03 -17.08 -15.64
N ASN A 37 6.63 -17.24 -16.90
CA ASN A 37 5.46 -16.52 -17.43
C ASN A 37 4.55 -17.43 -18.24
N GLN A 38 3.24 -17.35 -17.98
CA GLN A 38 2.20 -18.06 -18.74
C GLN A 38 2.39 -19.60 -18.79
N ASN A 39 2.99 -20.19 -17.75
CA ASN A 39 3.12 -21.64 -17.64
C ASN A 39 1.89 -22.20 -16.91
N THR A 40 0.80 -22.36 -17.66
CA THR A 40 -0.55 -22.54 -17.11
C THR A 40 -0.78 -23.84 -16.33
N ILE A 41 0.06 -24.85 -16.53
CA ILE A 41 -0.02 -26.15 -15.84
C ILE A 41 1.15 -26.40 -14.89
N LEU A 42 2.05 -25.42 -14.71
CA LEU A 42 3.16 -25.52 -13.77
C LEU A 42 2.61 -25.52 -12.35
N SER A 43 2.81 -26.62 -11.63
CA SER A 43 2.23 -26.83 -10.30
C SER A 43 3.23 -26.76 -9.15
N THR A 44 4.51 -27.04 -9.44
CA THR A 44 5.54 -27.17 -8.41
C THR A 44 6.89 -26.57 -8.83
N LEU A 45 7.55 -25.91 -7.88
CA LEU A 45 8.94 -25.50 -7.94
C LEU A 45 9.71 -26.10 -6.76
N ASN A 46 10.76 -26.88 -7.05
CA ASN A 46 11.54 -27.56 -6.02
C ASN A 46 13.04 -27.31 -6.21
N PHE A 47 13.60 -26.41 -5.39
CA PHE A 47 14.99 -26.03 -5.47
C PHE A 47 15.62 -26.08 -4.07
N ALA A 48 16.17 -27.24 -3.71
CA ALA A 48 16.63 -27.50 -2.35
C ALA A 48 17.78 -26.56 -1.90
N ARG A 49 18.65 -26.16 -2.83
CA ARG A 49 19.88 -25.39 -2.57
C ARG A 49 19.85 -23.96 -3.11
N LEU A 50 18.80 -23.55 -3.82
CA LEU A 50 18.74 -22.22 -4.43
C LEU A 50 18.66 -21.17 -3.32
N ARG A 51 19.63 -20.25 -3.33
CA ARG A 51 19.83 -19.25 -2.28
C ARG A 51 19.86 -17.83 -2.85
N ASP A 52 20.52 -17.66 -3.98
CA ASP A 52 20.86 -16.36 -4.54
C ASP A 52 20.24 -16.22 -5.95
N VAL A 53 19.34 -15.25 -6.10
CA VAL A 53 18.68 -14.92 -7.36
C VAL A 53 18.57 -13.40 -7.43
N SER A 54 19.11 -12.72 -8.45
CA SER A 54 18.97 -11.25 -8.51
C SER A 54 17.49 -10.85 -8.68
N GLN A 55 16.78 -11.42 -9.65
CA GLN A 55 15.37 -11.10 -9.90
C GLN A 55 14.48 -12.35 -9.91
N ILE A 56 13.35 -12.34 -9.21
CA ILE A 56 12.29 -13.36 -9.35
C ILE A 56 11.10 -12.71 -10.03
N GLU A 57 10.69 -13.24 -11.19
CA GLU A 57 9.58 -12.71 -11.99
C GLU A 57 8.61 -13.82 -12.37
N TRP A 58 7.59 -14.02 -11.54
CA TRP A 58 6.59 -15.07 -11.71
C TRP A 58 5.24 -14.46 -12.01
N ASN A 59 4.67 -14.78 -13.16
CA ASN A 59 3.38 -14.28 -13.58
C ASN A 59 2.56 -15.32 -14.34
N ALA A 60 1.25 -15.26 -14.16
CA ALA A 60 0.28 -16.13 -14.84
C ALA A 60 0.62 -17.62 -14.66
N LEU A 61 0.71 -18.05 -13.40
CA LEU A 61 0.99 -19.42 -12.97
C LEU A 61 -0.20 -19.99 -12.19
N PRO A 62 -1.38 -20.12 -12.81
CA PRO A 62 -2.65 -20.39 -12.14
C PRO A 62 -2.77 -21.78 -11.50
N GLN A 63 -1.77 -22.64 -11.63
CA GLN A 63 -1.70 -23.96 -11.00
C GLN A 63 -0.54 -24.09 -10.02
N LEU A 64 0.32 -23.06 -9.88
CA LEU A 64 1.49 -23.12 -9.02
C LEU A 64 1.04 -23.03 -7.57
N GLN A 65 1.17 -24.14 -6.84
CA GLN A 65 0.73 -24.28 -5.44
C GLN A 65 1.87 -24.69 -4.52
N GLY A 66 2.89 -25.38 -5.04
CA GLY A 66 3.99 -25.92 -4.24
C GLY A 66 5.31 -25.20 -4.45
N LEU A 67 5.83 -24.58 -3.39
CA LEU A 67 7.23 -24.17 -3.30
C LEU A 67 7.98 -25.10 -2.35
N SER A 68 9.18 -25.52 -2.74
CA SER A 68 10.08 -26.30 -1.89
C SER A 68 11.51 -25.76 -2.01
N PHE A 69 11.78 -24.64 -1.33
CA PHE A 69 13.09 -24.00 -1.29
C PHE A 69 13.71 -24.19 0.10
N THR A 70 14.32 -25.35 0.34
CA THR A 70 14.77 -25.77 1.68
C THR A 70 15.84 -24.86 2.29
N THR A 71 16.82 -24.43 1.48
CA THR A 71 17.85 -23.47 1.93
C THR A 71 17.28 -22.07 2.10
N GLY A 72 16.20 -21.78 1.37
CA GLY A 72 15.54 -20.50 1.31
C GLY A 72 16.30 -19.51 0.41
N VAL A 73 15.56 -18.81 -0.44
CA VAL A 73 16.08 -17.67 -1.20
C VAL A 73 16.19 -16.48 -0.24
N GLN A 74 17.40 -15.90 -0.13
CA GLN A 74 17.71 -14.89 0.91
C GLN A 74 18.09 -13.53 0.33
N MET A 75 18.70 -13.51 -0.85
CA MET A 75 19.12 -12.29 -1.54
C MET A 75 18.41 -12.22 -2.89
N VAL A 76 17.59 -11.19 -3.02
CA VAL A 76 16.86 -10.82 -4.23
C VAL A 76 16.85 -9.30 -4.30
N GLU A 77 17.21 -8.75 -5.45
CA GLU A 77 17.10 -7.32 -5.74
C GLU A 77 15.64 -6.98 -6.07
N GLY A 78 14.95 -7.79 -6.87
CA GLY A 78 13.51 -7.59 -7.14
C GLY A 78 12.69 -8.86 -7.13
N LEU A 79 11.56 -8.81 -6.40
CA LEU A 79 10.61 -9.91 -6.28
C LEU A 79 9.28 -9.50 -6.88
N SER A 80 8.86 -10.15 -7.96
CA SER A 80 7.53 -10.01 -8.56
C SER A 80 6.83 -11.36 -8.61
N ILE A 81 5.77 -11.54 -7.82
CA ILE A 81 4.95 -12.77 -7.83
C ILE A 81 3.49 -12.40 -8.04
N GLN A 82 2.96 -12.80 -9.19
CA GLN A 82 1.65 -12.39 -9.65
C GLN A 82 0.83 -13.55 -10.21
N ASN A 83 -0.48 -13.51 -10.00
CA ASN A 83 -1.44 -14.43 -10.63
C ASN A 83 -1.06 -15.91 -10.42
N THR A 84 -0.68 -16.27 -9.20
CA THR A 84 -0.35 -17.65 -8.81
C THR A 84 -1.44 -18.27 -7.93
N GLN A 85 -1.32 -19.57 -7.67
CA GLN A 85 -2.19 -20.29 -6.74
C GLN A 85 -1.47 -20.65 -5.42
N LEU A 86 -0.40 -19.93 -5.10
CA LEU A 86 0.39 -20.16 -3.90
C LEU A 86 -0.40 -19.82 -2.64
N GLY A 87 -0.25 -20.66 -1.61
CA GLY A 87 -0.86 -20.43 -0.28
C GLY A 87 0.03 -19.62 0.66
N SER A 88 1.35 -19.77 0.52
CA SER A 88 2.41 -19.07 1.26
C SER A 88 3.61 -18.84 0.34
N LEU A 89 4.54 -17.98 0.76
CA LEU A 89 5.85 -17.81 0.12
C LEU A 89 6.96 -18.55 0.87
N ASP A 90 6.62 -19.67 1.52
CA ASP A 90 7.58 -20.46 2.30
C ASP A 90 8.80 -20.85 1.45
N GLY A 91 9.98 -20.55 1.99
CA GLY A 91 11.25 -20.73 1.28
C GLY A 91 11.71 -19.52 0.45
N ILE A 92 10.93 -18.43 0.42
CA ILE A 92 11.40 -17.10 -0.01
C ILE A 92 11.44 -16.22 1.24
N ASN A 93 12.64 -16.00 1.77
CA ASN A 93 12.82 -15.30 3.04
C ASN A 93 13.93 -14.25 2.92
N LEU A 94 13.56 -13.15 2.28
CA LEU A 94 14.48 -12.08 1.91
C LEU A 94 15.00 -11.33 3.15
N GLN A 95 16.26 -10.92 3.12
CA GLN A 95 16.84 -10.01 4.12
C GLN A 95 16.82 -8.55 3.66
N THR A 96 17.00 -8.33 2.36
CA THR A 96 16.89 -7.02 1.70
C THR A 96 16.28 -7.21 0.32
N ALA A 97 15.65 -6.17 -0.20
CA ALA A 97 15.18 -6.10 -1.58
C ALA A 97 15.18 -4.63 -2.04
N ASP A 98 15.27 -4.41 -3.34
CA ASP A 98 14.97 -3.11 -3.93
C ASP A 98 13.47 -2.99 -4.14
N THR A 99 12.88 -3.97 -4.83
CA THR A 99 11.45 -4.02 -5.12
C THR A 99 10.80 -5.31 -4.65
N VAL A 100 9.59 -5.21 -4.11
CA VAL A 100 8.72 -6.33 -3.79
C VAL A 100 7.32 -6.03 -4.29
N TYR A 101 6.85 -6.81 -5.26
CA TYR A 101 5.53 -6.68 -5.85
C TYR A 101 4.80 -8.03 -5.81
N ILE A 102 3.83 -8.16 -4.91
CA ILE A 102 3.08 -9.40 -4.72
C ILE A 102 1.60 -9.08 -4.92
N ALA A 103 1.05 -9.51 -6.07
CA ALA A 103 -0.28 -9.09 -6.50
C ALA A 103 -1.13 -10.20 -7.10
N ASN A 104 -2.45 -10.15 -6.93
CA ASN A 104 -3.40 -11.05 -7.58
C ASN A 104 -3.19 -12.54 -7.24
N ASN A 105 -2.69 -12.85 -6.03
CA ASN A 105 -2.53 -14.22 -5.56
C ASN A 105 -3.67 -14.58 -4.60
N ASN A 106 -4.84 -14.88 -5.16
CA ASN A 106 -6.11 -15.04 -4.42
C ASN A 106 -6.11 -16.11 -3.31
N TYR A 107 -5.12 -17.00 -3.29
CA TYR A 107 -4.96 -18.05 -2.28
C TYR A 107 -3.84 -17.77 -1.27
N LEU A 108 -3.04 -16.72 -1.50
CA LEU A 108 -1.87 -16.40 -0.70
C LEU A 108 -2.30 -15.73 0.60
N ASN A 109 -2.17 -16.45 1.71
CA ASN A 109 -2.59 -15.96 3.03
C ASN A 109 -1.42 -15.63 3.96
N ASP A 110 -0.20 -16.01 3.61
CA ASP A 110 0.99 -15.74 4.43
C ASP A 110 2.10 -15.11 3.59
N ILE A 111 2.48 -13.89 3.97
CA ILE A 111 3.63 -13.15 3.46
C ILE A 111 4.51 -12.77 4.66
N THR A 112 5.21 -13.75 5.19
CA THR A 112 6.17 -13.56 6.29
C THR A 112 7.61 -13.61 5.79
N MET A 113 8.38 -12.55 6.01
CA MET A 113 9.80 -12.50 5.64
C MET A 113 10.63 -11.76 6.68
N GLN A 114 11.91 -12.12 6.81
CA GLN A 114 12.89 -11.45 7.68
C GLN A 114 13.45 -10.17 7.06
N LEU A 115 12.70 -9.55 6.15
CA LEU A 115 13.12 -8.40 5.37
C LEU A 115 13.45 -7.23 6.28
N GLY A 116 14.67 -6.73 6.15
CA GLY A 116 15.20 -5.61 6.92
C GLY A 116 15.01 -4.27 6.23
N ASN A 117 15.21 -4.22 4.92
CA ASN A 117 15.20 -2.99 4.13
C ASN A 117 14.57 -3.19 2.75
N VAL A 118 13.81 -2.20 2.28
CA VAL A 118 13.30 -2.09 0.90
C VAL A 118 13.78 -0.79 0.27
N SER A 119 14.65 -0.87 -0.75
CA SER A 119 15.35 0.32 -1.27
C SER A 119 14.52 1.19 -2.20
N ASP A 120 13.54 0.61 -2.90
CA ASP A 120 12.68 1.32 -3.84
C ASP A 120 11.21 1.21 -3.44
N SER A 121 10.58 0.04 -3.57
CA SER A 121 9.16 -0.09 -3.26
C SER A 121 8.72 -1.50 -2.83
N MET A 122 7.75 -1.57 -1.91
CA MET A 122 6.99 -2.77 -1.61
C MET A 122 5.50 -2.50 -1.84
N VAL A 123 4.85 -3.34 -2.64
CA VAL A 123 3.42 -3.32 -2.86
C VAL A 123 2.85 -4.72 -2.68
N LEU A 124 1.90 -4.82 -1.75
CA LEU A 124 1.08 -6.02 -1.56
C LEU A 124 -0.37 -5.65 -1.89
N GLU A 125 -0.98 -6.32 -2.85
CA GLU A 125 -2.37 -6.03 -3.24
C GLU A 125 -3.11 -7.24 -3.80
N ALA A 126 -4.44 -7.27 -3.66
CA ALA A 126 -5.29 -8.30 -4.26
C ALA A 126 -4.81 -9.75 -4.01
N ASN A 127 -4.27 -10.02 -2.82
CA ASN A 127 -3.85 -11.37 -2.41
C ASN A 127 -5.01 -12.10 -1.70
N GLY A 128 -4.72 -13.21 -1.02
CA GLY A 128 -5.72 -13.98 -0.29
C GLY A 128 -6.47 -13.10 0.71
N LYS A 129 -7.76 -13.40 0.90
CA LYS A 129 -8.66 -12.59 1.75
C LYS A 129 -8.21 -12.48 3.20
N ASN A 130 -7.39 -13.41 3.66
CA ASN A 130 -6.87 -13.48 5.03
C ASN A 130 -5.36 -13.19 5.08
N VAL A 131 -4.82 -12.46 4.09
CA VAL A 131 -3.36 -12.30 3.98
C VAL A 131 -2.79 -11.60 5.21
N SER A 132 -1.84 -12.27 5.85
CA SER A 132 -1.01 -11.75 6.92
C SER A 132 0.36 -11.38 6.37
N ALA A 133 0.71 -10.09 6.51
CA ALA A 133 1.97 -9.53 6.06
C ALA A 133 2.84 -9.20 7.27
N ILE A 134 3.89 -10.00 7.52
CA ILE A 134 4.68 -9.93 8.75
C ILE A 134 6.16 -9.71 8.43
N PHE A 135 6.68 -8.54 8.82
CA PHE A 135 8.08 -8.15 8.59
C PHE A 135 8.74 -7.73 9.91
N PRO A 136 9.14 -8.69 10.76
CA PRO A 136 9.55 -8.41 12.13
C PRO A 136 10.86 -7.61 12.21
N ASN A 137 11.70 -7.68 11.18
CA ASN A 137 13.01 -7.01 11.14
C ASN A 137 13.06 -5.79 10.23
N MET A 138 11.94 -5.39 9.60
CA MET A 138 11.95 -4.27 8.67
C MET A 138 12.25 -3.01 9.46
N LYS A 139 13.42 -2.42 9.24
CA LYS A 139 13.89 -1.19 9.90
C LYS A 139 13.61 0.03 9.04
N TRP A 140 13.67 -0.13 7.73
CA TRP A 140 13.54 0.96 6.78
C TRP A 140 12.89 0.49 5.47
N GLY A 141 12.18 1.38 4.81
CA GLY A 141 11.67 1.19 3.45
C GLY A 141 11.56 2.52 2.73
N ASN A 142 11.76 2.55 1.42
CA ASN A 142 11.51 3.76 0.65
C ASN A 142 9.99 3.98 0.49
N GLU A 143 9.31 3.19 -0.35
CA GLU A 143 7.84 3.23 -0.47
C GLU A 143 7.20 1.90 -0.03
N LEU A 144 6.20 1.94 0.84
CA LEU A 144 5.51 0.75 1.36
C LEU A 144 3.99 0.90 1.20
N THR A 145 3.38 0.01 0.43
CA THR A 145 1.93 0.02 0.14
C THR A 145 1.31 -1.33 0.50
N PHE A 146 0.34 -1.30 1.41
CA PHE A 146 -0.42 -2.47 1.85
C PHE A 146 -1.89 -2.30 1.46
N ARG A 147 -2.38 -3.20 0.62
CA ARG A 147 -3.76 -3.25 0.19
C ARG A 147 -4.39 -4.60 0.46
N ASN A 148 -5.61 -4.58 0.98
CA ASN A 148 -6.40 -5.79 1.23
C ASN A 148 -5.71 -6.82 2.15
N CYS A 149 -4.91 -6.36 3.11
CA CYS A 149 -4.30 -7.20 4.13
C CYS A 149 -5.21 -7.34 5.35
N SER A 150 -5.31 -8.55 5.91
CA SER A 150 -6.03 -8.80 7.17
C SER A 150 -5.15 -8.59 8.38
N GLN A 151 -3.83 -8.58 8.19
CA GLN A 151 -2.85 -8.25 9.22
C GLN A 151 -1.61 -7.64 8.57
N VAL A 152 -1.09 -6.58 9.19
CA VAL A 152 0.23 -6.04 8.86
C VAL A 152 1.02 -5.86 10.16
N SER A 153 2.25 -6.38 10.21
CA SER A 153 3.13 -6.31 11.38
C SER A 153 4.48 -5.72 11.01
N LEU A 154 4.77 -4.54 11.57
CA LEU A 154 5.97 -3.73 11.31
C LEU A 154 6.65 -3.28 12.63
N PRO A 155 6.95 -4.20 13.56
CA PRO A 155 7.38 -3.83 14.91
C PRO A 155 8.74 -3.11 14.95
N SER A 156 9.59 -3.33 13.95
CA SER A 156 10.93 -2.74 13.87
C SER A 156 11.01 -1.50 12.98
N LEU A 157 9.93 -1.14 12.27
CA LEU A 157 9.99 -0.09 11.25
C LEU A 157 10.28 1.25 11.92
N ALA A 158 11.44 1.81 11.61
CA ALA A 158 11.94 3.03 12.24
C ALA A 158 11.68 4.28 11.40
N THR A 159 11.86 4.18 10.07
CA THR A 159 11.68 5.31 9.14
C THR A 159 11.29 4.84 7.75
N THR A 160 10.60 5.69 7.00
CA THR A 160 10.50 5.59 5.53
C THR A 160 11.03 6.85 4.86
N ASN A 161 11.60 6.70 3.66
CA ASN A 161 12.07 7.84 2.87
C ASN A 161 10.98 8.38 1.93
N GLY A 162 10.20 7.49 1.34
CA GLY A 162 8.97 7.78 0.61
C GLY A 162 7.72 7.53 1.46
N SER A 163 6.64 7.17 0.78
CA SER A 163 5.31 7.05 1.38
C SER A 163 5.08 5.70 2.09
N LEU A 164 4.24 5.73 3.12
CA LEU A 164 3.72 4.57 3.83
C LEU A 164 2.19 4.58 3.75
N GLY A 165 1.60 3.61 3.05
CA GLY A 165 0.17 3.61 2.74
C GLY A 165 -0.53 2.30 3.08
N PHE A 166 -1.71 2.44 3.69
CA PHE A 166 -2.61 1.36 4.06
C PHE A 166 -4.00 1.62 3.46
N TYR A 167 -4.39 0.81 2.47
CA TYR A 167 -5.63 1.03 1.71
C TYR A 167 -6.53 -0.21 1.72
N ALA A 168 -7.80 -0.03 2.07
CA ALA A 168 -8.81 -1.09 2.00
C ALA A 168 -8.37 -2.40 2.69
N ASN A 169 -7.69 -2.27 3.84
CA ASN A 169 -7.29 -3.41 4.66
C ASN A 169 -8.42 -3.84 5.62
N PHE A 170 -8.30 -5.07 6.10
CA PHE A 170 -9.27 -5.74 6.96
C PHE A 170 -8.74 -5.96 8.39
N PHE A 171 -7.61 -5.35 8.75
CA PHE A 171 -7.08 -5.43 10.11
C PHE A 171 -7.84 -4.51 11.06
N GLU A 172 -8.01 -4.93 12.31
CA GLU A 172 -8.61 -4.09 13.36
C GLU A 172 -7.60 -3.11 13.98
N MET A 173 -6.32 -3.52 14.02
CA MET A 173 -5.24 -2.77 14.66
C MET A 173 -3.98 -2.77 13.81
N LEU A 174 -3.29 -1.63 13.80
CA LEU A 174 -1.96 -1.48 13.23
C LEU A 174 -1.01 -0.82 14.24
N SER A 175 0.21 -1.34 14.36
CA SER A 175 1.21 -0.77 15.25
C SER A 175 2.58 -0.72 14.57
N ALA A 176 3.19 0.46 14.60
CA ALA A 176 4.57 0.69 14.19
C ALA A 176 5.27 1.49 15.32
N PRO A 177 5.63 0.83 16.42
CA PRO A 177 5.99 1.50 17.68
C PRO A 177 7.30 2.31 17.58
N ASN A 178 8.17 1.94 16.65
CA ASN A 178 9.48 2.56 16.46
C ASN A 178 9.49 3.60 15.33
N LEU A 179 8.37 3.80 14.63
CA LEU A 179 8.31 4.69 13.48
C LEU A 179 8.44 6.15 13.95
N THR A 180 9.47 6.83 13.47
CA THR A 180 9.79 8.22 13.85
C THR A 180 9.60 9.22 12.71
N ASN A 181 9.80 8.79 11.46
CA ASN A 181 9.71 9.65 10.29
C ASN A 181 9.13 8.90 9.08
N VAL A 182 8.19 9.54 8.38
CA VAL A 182 7.76 9.18 7.03
C VAL A 182 8.16 10.31 6.09
N GLY A 183 9.02 10.05 5.12
CA GLY A 183 9.54 11.11 4.24
C GLY A 183 8.55 11.56 3.15
N GLY A 184 7.67 10.66 2.71
CA GLY A 184 6.54 10.98 1.82
C GLY A 184 5.22 11.06 2.58
N ASP A 185 4.16 10.55 1.96
CA ASP A 185 2.81 10.56 2.53
C ASP A 185 2.63 9.42 3.54
N LEU A 186 1.90 9.68 4.62
CA LEU A 186 1.38 8.65 5.51
C LEU A 186 -0.15 8.55 5.30
N SER A 187 -0.63 7.42 4.80
CA SER A 187 -2.03 7.28 4.39
C SER A 187 -2.72 6.07 5.02
N PHE A 188 -3.90 6.29 5.60
CA PHE A 188 -4.84 5.26 6.05
C PHE A 188 -6.19 5.51 5.40
N ILE A 189 -6.53 4.75 4.36
CA ILE A 189 -7.72 5.00 3.54
C ILE A 189 -8.60 3.76 3.46
N SER A 190 -9.88 3.91 3.79
CA SER A 190 -10.89 2.85 3.64
C SER A 190 -10.57 1.56 4.38
N ASN A 191 -9.84 1.61 5.50
CA ASN A 191 -9.64 0.44 6.36
C ASN A 191 -10.84 0.35 7.31
N GLU A 192 -11.97 -0.16 6.81
CA GLU A 192 -13.27 -0.09 7.47
C GLU A 192 -13.28 -0.75 8.86
N ASP A 193 -12.56 -1.86 9.01
CA ASP A 193 -12.46 -2.62 10.26
C ASP A 193 -11.44 -2.03 11.25
N MET A 194 -10.60 -1.09 10.83
CA MET A 194 -9.57 -0.51 11.68
C MET A 194 -10.19 0.35 12.78
N THR A 195 -10.02 -0.08 14.04
CA THR A 195 -10.50 0.64 15.22
C THR A 195 -9.38 1.36 15.95
N ASN A 196 -8.12 0.99 15.71
CA ASN A 196 -6.95 1.55 16.38
C ASN A 196 -5.72 1.52 15.48
N PHE A 197 -4.88 2.54 15.57
CA PHE A 197 -3.49 2.48 15.13
C PHE A 197 -2.58 3.12 16.17
N SER A 198 -1.30 2.73 16.21
CA SER A 198 -0.33 3.27 17.16
C SER A 198 1.03 3.53 16.50
N MET A 199 1.45 4.80 16.54
CA MET A 199 2.75 5.30 16.07
C MET A 199 3.29 6.34 17.08
N PRO A 200 3.57 5.94 18.33
CA PRO A 200 3.78 6.86 19.45
C PRO A 200 5.08 7.67 19.37
N GLN A 201 6.00 7.30 18.47
CA GLN A 201 7.29 7.98 18.27
C GLN A 201 7.33 8.79 16.96
N LEU A 202 6.26 8.83 16.18
CA LEU A 202 6.23 9.53 14.89
C LEU A 202 6.27 11.03 15.13
N THR A 203 7.36 11.69 14.71
CA THR A 203 7.55 13.13 14.87
C THR A 203 7.35 13.91 13.58
N LYS A 204 7.51 13.27 12.42
CA LYS A 204 7.47 13.95 11.13
C LYS A 204 6.84 13.14 10.00
N VAL A 205 6.00 13.81 9.22
CA VAL A 205 5.53 13.39 7.89
C VAL A 205 5.99 14.44 6.86
N GLY A 206 6.77 14.01 5.88
CA GLY A 206 7.38 14.88 4.86
C GLY A 206 6.47 15.17 3.66
N GLY A 207 5.44 14.36 3.46
CA GLY A 207 4.32 14.60 2.55
C GLY A 207 3.02 14.87 3.29
N GLY A 208 1.90 14.41 2.74
CA GLY A 208 0.58 14.50 3.32
C GLY A 208 0.32 13.44 4.39
N LEU A 209 -0.48 13.80 5.39
CA LEU A 209 -0.97 12.90 6.43
C LEU A 209 -2.48 12.70 6.22
N ASN A 210 -2.85 11.54 5.67
CA ASN A 210 -4.20 11.25 5.22
C ASN A 210 -4.86 10.17 6.09
N VAL A 211 -6.01 10.48 6.69
CA VAL A 211 -6.86 9.50 7.40
C VAL A 211 -8.28 9.65 6.88
N ALA A 212 -8.66 8.75 5.98
CA ALA A 212 -9.86 8.91 5.17
C ALA A 212 -10.75 7.66 5.23
N ASN A 213 -12.05 7.86 5.52
CA ASN A 213 -13.07 6.81 5.41
C ASN A 213 -12.78 5.50 6.16
N ASN A 214 -12.09 5.56 7.31
CA ASN A 214 -11.91 4.42 8.20
C ASN A 214 -13.11 4.36 9.15
N THR A 215 -14.21 3.71 8.74
CA THR A 215 -15.53 3.80 9.39
C THR A 215 -15.61 3.20 10.80
N GLY A 216 -14.70 2.27 11.14
CA GLY A 216 -14.51 1.72 12.48
C GLY A 216 -13.67 2.61 13.42
N LEU A 217 -12.89 3.55 12.88
CA LEU A 217 -11.94 4.36 13.63
C LEU A 217 -12.64 5.51 14.36
N ARG A 218 -12.50 5.57 15.69
CA ARG A 218 -13.13 6.62 16.53
C ARG A 218 -12.18 7.70 17.00
N SER A 219 -10.89 7.40 17.08
CA SER A 219 -9.89 8.32 17.59
C SER A 219 -8.67 8.33 16.68
N ILE A 220 -8.16 9.52 16.38
CA ILE A 220 -6.91 9.73 15.67
C ILE A 220 -5.94 10.36 16.67
N ALA A 221 -4.80 9.73 16.91
CA ALA A 221 -3.80 10.25 17.84
C ALA A 221 -2.38 10.02 17.35
N PHE A 222 -1.61 11.11 17.27
CA PHE A 222 -0.17 11.07 17.06
C PHE A 222 0.50 11.89 18.15
N PRO A 223 0.87 11.27 19.29
CA PRO A 223 1.24 12.00 20.50
C PRO A 223 2.58 12.74 20.39
N ALA A 224 3.46 12.36 19.46
CA ALA A 224 4.76 12.96 19.26
C ALA A 224 4.89 13.72 17.92
N LEU A 225 3.81 13.83 17.13
CA LEU A 225 3.88 14.39 15.80
C LEU A 225 4.02 15.91 15.88
N GLU A 226 5.17 16.41 15.41
CA GLU A 226 5.52 17.82 15.41
C GLU A 226 5.27 18.48 14.05
N THR A 227 5.61 17.79 12.96
CA THR A 227 5.64 18.39 11.61
C THR A 227 4.89 17.55 10.58
N VAL A 228 4.01 18.22 9.82
CA VAL A 228 3.45 17.74 8.55
C VAL A 228 3.82 18.74 7.46
N VAL A 229 4.71 18.34 6.56
CA VAL A 229 5.20 19.24 5.49
C VAL A 229 4.15 19.38 4.37
N GLY A 230 3.40 18.33 4.06
CA GLY A 230 2.29 18.38 3.12
C GLY A 230 0.98 18.81 3.77
N ALA A 231 -0.14 18.36 3.21
CA ALA A 231 -1.47 18.58 3.76
C ALA A 231 -1.78 17.59 4.88
N LEU A 232 -2.53 18.02 5.89
CA LEU A 232 -3.21 17.13 6.82
C LEU A 232 -4.66 17.01 6.34
N ASP A 233 -5.09 15.79 6.00
CA ASP A 233 -6.41 15.53 5.44
C ASP A 233 -7.12 14.38 6.17
N PHE A 234 -7.93 14.74 7.16
CA PHE A 234 -8.70 13.83 7.99
C PHE A 234 -10.19 13.99 7.71
N TYR A 235 -10.82 12.92 7.18
CA TYR A 235 -12.26 12.89 7.03
C TYR A 235 -12.89 11.52 7.27
N GLY A 236 -14.06 11.50 7.92
CA GLY A 236 -14.79 10.26 8.22
C GLY A 236 -15.84 10.41 9.32
N ASN A 237 -15.80 9.51 10.31
CA ASN A 237 -16.78 9.45 11.40
C ASN A 237 -16.12 9.30 12.79
N PHE A 238 -14.88 9.75 12.92
CA PHE A 238 -14.15 9.80 14.20
C PHE A 238 -14.73 10.88 15.11
N THR A 239 -14.57 10.71 16.42
CA THR A 239 -15.08 11.63 17.45
C THR A 239 -13.98 12.35 18.19
N ASN A 240 -12.72 11.92 18.04
CA ASN A 240 -11.60 12.50 18.78
C ASN A 240 -10.34 12.59 17.91
N VAL A 241 -9.64 13.72 17.99
CA VAL A 241 -8.36 13.96 17.33
C VAL A 241 -7.41 14.61 18.32
N SER A 242 -6.24 14.00 18.52
CA SER A 242 -5.22 14.49 19.46
C SER A 242 -3.84 14.53 18.81
N LEU A 243 -3.34 15.76 18.59
CA LEU A 243 -2.02 16.08 18.07
C LEU A 243 -1.38 17.12 19.01
N PRO A 244 -0.90 16.72 20.20
CA PRO A 244 -0.49 17.68 21.24
C PRO A 244 0.82 18.41 20.91
N GLU A 245 1.74 17.77 20.19
CA GLU A 245 3.07 18.33 19.85
C GLU A 245 3.10 19.02 18.48
N LEU A 246 1.96 19.09 17.78
CA LEU A 246 1.88 19.63 16.43
C LEU A 246 2.26 21.12 16.43
N SER A 247 3.29 21.46 15.65
CA SER A 247 3.86 22.81 15.63
C SER A 247 4.16 23.35 14.23
N ASP A 248 4.13 22.51 13.19
CA ASP A 248 4.33 22.93 11.79
C ASP A 248 3.49 22.11 10.82
N VAL A 249 2.43 22.70 10.26
CA VAL A 249 1.67 22.19 9.11
C VAL A 249 1.78 23.19 7.96
N ARG A 250 2.45 22.80 6.87
CA ARG A 250 2.75 23.72 5.76
C ARG A 250 1.75 23.66 4.62
N GLY A 251 1.10 22.51 4.43
CA GLY A 251 0.00 22.37 3.47
C GLY A 251 -1.36 22.74 4.05
N ALA A 252 -2.42 22.40 3.32
CA ALA A 252 -3.79 22.56 3.79
C ALA A 252 -4.04 21.69 5.04
N PHE A 253 -4.93 22.17 5.90
CA PHE A 253 -5.42 21.46 7.07
C PHE A 253 -6.91 21.23 6.90
N ASN A 254 -7.30 19.98 6.73
CA ASN A 254 -8.69 19.55 6.60
C ASN A 254 -9.02 18.53 7.68
N LEU A 255 -10.02 18.86 8.49
CA LEU A 255 -10.50 18.04 9.58
C LEU A 255 -12.03 18.00 9.58
N GLN A 256 -12.61 16.99 8.96
CA GLN A 256 -14.07 16.87 8.81
C GLN A 256 -14.59 15.56 9.39
N SER A 257 -15.67 15.60 10.16
CA SER A 257 -16.31 14.39 10.66
C SER A 257 -17.82 14.49 10.60
N SER A 258 -18.45 13.35 10.30
CA SER A 258 -19.88 13.14 10.48
C SER A 258 -20.31 13.02 11.93
N ARG A 259 -19.35 13.03 12.87
CA ARG A 259 -19.59 13.14 14.31
C ARG A 259 -19.15 14.50 14.81
N ASP A 260 -19.65 14.87 15.98
CA ASP A 260 -19.23 16.10 16.65
C ASP A 260 -17.74 16.00 17.03
N ILE A 261 -16.98 17.02 16.63
CA ILE A 261 -15.56 17.22 16.91
C ILE A 261 -15.29 18.70 17.24
N SER A 262 -16.29 19.43 17.74
CA SER A 262 -16.20 20.87 17.98
C SER A 262 -15.03 21.24 18.88
N GLU A 263 -14.74 20.46 19.93
CA GLU A 263 -13.58 20.68 20.81
C GLU A 263 -12.24 20.61 20.06
N ALA A 264 -12.11 19.71 19.08
CA ALA A 264 -10.91 19.63 18.25
C ALA A 264 -10.83 20.83 17.31
N CYS A 265 -11.96 21.24 16.71
CA CYS A 265 -12.00 22.42 15.84
C CYS A 265 -11.64 23.70 16.60
N ASP A 266 -12.15 23.90 17.82
CA ASP A 266 -11.82 25.07 18.65
C ASP A 266 -10.32 25.13 18.96
N LYS A 267 -9.71 23.97 19.26
CA LYS A 267 -8.25 23.87 19.47
C LYS A 267 -7.49 24.27 18.20
N PHE A 268 -7.78 23.62 17.07
CA PHE A 268 -7.01 23.82 15.83
C PHE A 268 -7.29 25.19 15.16
N GLU A 269 -8.45 25.81 15.42
CA GLU A 269 -8.72 27.18 14.95
C GLU A 269 -7.75 28.17 15.61
N SER A 270 -7.46 28.00 16.90
CA SER A 270 -6.44 28.80 17.60
C SER A 270 -5.03 28.60 17.03
N GLU A 271 -4.76 27.41 16.45
CA GLU A 271 -3.47 27.03 15.84
C GLU A 271 -3.32 27.49 14.38
N ALA A 272 -4.43 27.69 13.66
CA ALA A 272 -4.44 28.25 12.30
C ALA A 272 -4.41 29.78 12.29
N GLY A 273 -4.83 30.42 13.39
CA GLY A 273 -4.76 31.87 13.55
C GLY A 273 -3.37 32.35 13.96
N ASN A 274 -3.27 32.85 15.19
CA ASN A 274 -2.13 33.66 15.64
C ASN A 274 -0.83 32.87 15.91
N SER A 275 -0.89 31.55 16.04
CA SER A 275 0.31 30.75 16.37
C SER A 275 1.18 30.44 15.16
N GLY A 276 0.63 30.50 13.94
CA GLY A 276 1.34 30.15 12.71
C GLY A 276 1.73 28.67 12.59
N VAL A 277 1.11 27.80 13.40
CA VAL A 277 1.30 26.34 13.35
C VAL A 277 0.73 25.78 12.05
N ILE A 278 -0.53 26.13 11.73
CA ILE A 278 -1.16 25.77 10.46
C ILE A 278 -1.03 26.94 9.48
N LYS A 279 -0.37 26.71 8.34
CA LYS A 279 0.01 27.77 7.40
C LYS A 279 -0.80 27.79 6.10
N GLY A 280 -1.39 26.65 5.73
CA GLY A 280 -2.24 26.51 4.55
C GLY A 280 -3.71 26.82 4.82
N GLU A 281 -4.55 26.50 3.84
CA GLU A 281 -6.01 26.62 3.99
C GLU A 281 -6.51 25.77 5.16
N TYR A 282 -7.34 26.35 6.02
CA TYR A 282 -7.90 25.70 7.19
C TYR A 282 -9.38 25.39 6.99
N THR A 283 -9.75 24.12 7.17
CA THR A 283 -11.13 23.66 7.21
C THR A 283 -11.32 22.70 8.38
N CYS A 284 -12.24 23.02 9.28
CA CYS A 284 -12.66 22.09 10.34
C CYS A 284 -14.19 22.06 10.45
N LYS A 285 -14.79 20.87 10.38
CA LYS A 285 -16.24 20.68 10.46
C LYS A 285 -16.60 19.44 11.25
N GLY A 286 -17.33 19.61 12.35
CA GLY A 286 -17.99 18.53 13.07
C GLY A 286 -19.46 18.40 12.71
N ALA A 287 -20.01 17.21 12.89
CA ALA A 287 -21.38 16.85 12.54
C ALA A 287 -21.76 17.17 11.08
N ASP A 288 -20.78 17.13 10.17
CA ASP A 288 -21.01 17.33 8.73
C ASP A 288 -21.64 16.06 8.14
N PRO A 289 -22.83 16.11 7.52
CA PRO A 289 -23.42 14.92 6.91
C PRO A 289 -22.56 14.32 5.78
N ASN A 290 -21.69 15.11 5.15
CA ASN A 290 -20.89 14.70 3.99
C ASN A 290 -19.44 15.19 4.12
N PRO A 291 -18.68 14.68 5.11
CA PRO A 291 -17.29 15.09 5.32
C PRO A 291 -16.44 14.68 4.11
N GLN A 292 -15.58 15.60 3.68
CA GLN A 292 -14.92 15.52 2.38
C GLN A 292 -13.43 15.87 2.48
N GLY A 293 -12.64 15.34 1.53
CA GLY A 293 -11.20 15.58 1.45
C GLY A 293 -10.85 16.95 0.84
N THR A 294 -9.57 17.30 0.88
CA THR A 294 -9.05 18.47 0.19
C THR A 294 -9.16 18.29 -1.34
N GLY A 295 -9.76 19.26 -2.03
CA GLY A 295 -9.95 19.21 -3.49
C GLY A 295 -11.16 18.41 -3.99
N THR A 296 -12.00 17.85 -3.10
CA THR A 296 -13.28 17.27 -3.54
C THR A 296 -14.32 18.38 -3.71
N LEU A 297 -14.78 18.52 -4.95
CA LEU A 297 -15.87 19.41 -5.32
C LEU A 297 -17.18 18.98 -4.62
N PRO A 298 -18.01 19.93 -4.13
CA PRO A 298 -19.30 19.60 -3.55
C PRO A 298 -20.17 18.80 -4.52
N ASP A 299 -20.99 17.89 -3.97
CA ASP A 299 -21.96 17.11 -4.72
C ASP A 299 -22.84 18.04 -5.58
N GLY A 300 -22.74 17.92 -6.91
CA GLY A 300 -23.46 18.76 -7.87
C GLY A 300 -22.63 19.79 -8.65
N THR A 301 -21.31 19.86 -8.44
CA THR A 301 -20.41 20.65 -9.31
C THR A 301 -19.77 19.75 -10.37
N SER A 302 -20.31 19.83 -11.59
CA SER A 302 -19.76 19.14 -12.76
C SER A 302 -18.52 19.87 -13.23
N ASP A 303 -17.34 19.26 -13.15
CA ASP A 303 -16.17 19.80 -13.82
C ASP A 303 -16.20 19.38 -15.30
N GLY A 304 -16.42 20.38 -16.15
CA GLY A 304 -16.33 20.24 -17.59
C GLY A 304 -14.93 20.61 -18.05
N GLY A 305 -14.07 19.62 -18.32
CA GLY A 305 -12.76 19.94 -18.91
C GLY A 305 -11.78 18.79 -19.15
N SER A 306 -12.04 18.01 -20.21
CA SER A 306 -11.06 17.50 -21.19
C SER A 306 -9.83 16.68 -20.75
N GLY A 307 -9.91 15.35 -20.96
CA GLY A 307 -8.77 14.48 -21.31
C GLY A 307 -9.16 13.59 -22.50
N SER A 308 -8.55 13.83 -23.65
CA SER A 308 -8.82 13.15 -24.91
C SER A 308 -8.09 11.81 -24.99
N SER A 309 -8.80 10.72 -25.32
CA SER A 309 -8.26 9.64 -26.15
C SER A 309 -9.41 8.82 -26.74
N GLY A 310 -9.52 8.88 -28.06
CA GLY A 310 -10.44 8.04 -28.82
C GLY A 310 -9.84 6.67 -29.08
N SER A 311 -10.70 5.64 -29.09
CA SER A 311 -10.71 4.63 -30.13
C SER A 311 -11.98 3.78 -30.03
N SER A 312 -12.59 3.61 -31.19
CA SER A 312 -13.80 2.85 -31.55
C SER A 312 -13.81 1.38 -31.15
N SER A 313 -14.99 0.86 -30.79
CA SER A 313 -15.65 -0.23 -31.55
C SER A 313 -17.07 -0.50 -31.03
N SER A 314 -17.86 -1.09 -31.92
CA SER A 314 -19.30 -1.03 -32.06
C SER A 314 -20.07 -2.20 -31.44
N SER A 315 -21.36 -1.90 -31.19
CA SER A 315 -22.56 -2.75 -31.35
C SER A 315 -22.85 -3.88 -30.36
N GLY A 316 -24.09 -3.84 -29.82
CA GLY A 316 -24.76 -4.99 -29.20
C GLY A 316 -25.94 -4.61 -28.33
N SER A 317 -27.08 -4.30 -28.96
CA SER A 317 -28.38 -4.05 -28.31
C SER A 317 -29.06 -5.33 -27.80
N SER A 318 -29.58 -5.34 -26.57
CA SER A 318 -30.86 -5.99 -26.22
C SER A 318 -31.32 -5.59 -24.80
N SER A 319 -32.59 -5.88 -24.54
CA SER A 319 -33.54 -5.11 -23.73
C SER A 319 -33.85 -5.67 -22.33
N SER A 320 -34.51 -4.79 -21.57
CA SER A 320 -35.60 -5.03 -20.58
C SER A 320 -35.31 -5.45 -19.14
N GLN A 321 -35.65 -4.48 -18.26
CA GLN A 321 -36.55 -4.55 -17.09
C GLN A 321 -36.04 -4.96 -15.69
N SER A 322 -36.15 -3.95 -14.83
CA SER A 322 -36.81 -3.90 -13.50
C SER A 322 -36.03 -4.14 -12.20
N SER A 323 -36.22 -3.12 -11.34
CA SER A 323 -36.36 -3.07 -9.88
C SER A 323 -35.14 -3.17 -8.97
N ASP A 324 -34.87 -2.00 -8.36
CA ASP A 324 -34.50 -1.76 -6.96
C ASP A 324 -33.44 -2.63 -6.30
N SER A 325 -32.25 -2.06 -6.15
CA SER A 325 -31.65 -1.82 -4.84
C SER A 325 -30.49 -0.84 -5.02
N GLY A 326 -30.50 0.25 -4.25
CA GLY A 326 -29.44 1.24 -4.25
C GLY A 326 -28.12 0.63 -3.78
N ALA A 327 -27.27 0.28 -4.74
CA ALA A 327 -25.86 0.02 -4.51
C ALA A 327 -25.10 1.29 -4.89
N SER A 328 -24.70 2.06 -3.88
CA SER A 328 -23.70 3.11 -4.04
C SER A 328 -22.44 2.47 -4.61
N THR A 329 -22.20 2.71 -5.89
CA THR A 329 -21.01 2.26 -6.60
C THR A 329 -19.88 3.18 -6.16
N VAL A 330 -19.07 2.73 -5.20
CA VAL A 330 -17.83 3.42 -4.85
C VAL A 330 -16.83 3.15 -5.97
N TYR A 331 -16.65 4.13 -6.84
CA TYR A 331 -15.54 4.15 -7.79
C TYR A 331 -14.25 4.42 -7.00
N ILE A 332 -13.56 3.36 -6.58
CA ILE A 332 -12.13 3.48 -6.25
C ILE A 332 -11.41 3.45 -7.60
N SER A 333 -11.12 4.63 -8.15
CA SER A 333 -10.16 4.71 -9.24
C SER A 333 -8.82 4.20 -8.71
N GLY A 334 -8.42 3.00 -9.14
CA GLY A 334 -7.06 2.53 -9.01
C GLY A 334 -6.16 3.50 -9.79
N ALA A 335 -5.62 4.50 -9.09
CA ALA A 335 -4.59 5.36 -9.62
C ALA A 335 -3.31 4.54 -9.70
N THR A 336 -3.14 3.91 -10.85
CA THR A 336 -1.87 3.46 -11.36
C THR A 336 -1.01 4.70 -11.63
N GLY A 337 0.16 4.74 -11.01
CA GLY A 337 1.35 5.40 -11.55
C GLY A 337 1.42 6.93 -11.52
N VAL A 338 2.38 7.42 -10.73
CA VAL A 338 3.44 8.35 -11.15
C VAL A 338 3.04 9.74 -11.70
N MET A 339 3.66 10.76 -11.07
CA MET A 339 3.89 12.16 -11.50
C MET A 339 2.82 13.22 -11.26
N GLY A 340 3.22 14.27 -10.53
CA GLY A 340 2.60 15.58 -10.62
C GLY A 340 2.73 16.48 -9.41
N VAL A 341 3.96 16.83 -8.98
CA VAL A 341 4.17 18.00 -8.11
C VAL A 341 3.73 19.24 -8.90
N VAL A 342 2.58 19.83 -8.56
CA VAL A 342 2.22 21.18 -8.99
C VAL A 342 2.39 22.11 -7.81
N ALA A 343 3.61 22.64 -7.66
CA ALA A 343 3.86 23.81 -6.85
C ALA A 343 3.39 25.04 -7.63
N ALA A 344 2.26 25.63 -7.23
CA ALA A 344 1.83 26.93 -7.74
C ALA A 344 2.70 28.03 -7.09
N ILE A 345 3.71 28.49 -7.83
CA ILE A 345 4.44 29.74 -7.55
C ILE A 345 3.57 30.88 -8.07
N PHE A 346 2.97 31.66 -7.18
CA PHE A 346 2.41 32.96 -7.54
C PHE A 346 3.53 33.99 -7.65
N GLY A 347 3.84 34.36 -8.89
CA GLY A 347 4.65 35.52 -9.22
C GLY A 347 3.81 36.57 -9.94
N LEU A 348 3.86 37.80 -9.40
CA LEU A 348 3.71 39.11 -10.05
C LEU A 348 2.33 39.50 -10.63
N LEU A 349 1.64 40.40 -9.92
CA LEU A 349 1.57 41.83 -10.27
C LEU A 349 1.54 42.68 -8.99
#